data_AF-A0A5C8LXS1-F1
#
_entry.id   AF-A0A5C8LXS1-F1
#
_cell.length_a   1.000
_cell.length_b   1.000
_cell.length_c   1.000
_cell.angle_alpha   90.00
_cell.angle_beta   90.00
_cell.angle_gamma   90.00
#
_symmetry.space_group_name_H-M   'P 1'
#
loop_
_entity.id
_entity.type
_entity.pdbx_description
1 polymer ?
#
loop_
_entity_poly.entity_id
_entity_poly.type
_entity_poly.pdbx_seq_one_letter_code
_entity_poly.pdbx_strand_id
1 'polypeptide(L)'
;MNISRTQIEVDQQSINPMLKIWVNLEFEYSNEIPISLTGKLCHQNGQIISILSEYQLNTDSNLGLKLTTEQEKKSREISTGRHSVQLSALLTPKAIESIEIQREKTQNKSAEFYIEFVAKTLIQPSTLDDLQGNDLVRLKIESKHSRIKIEQSDWVTNFSPKLGIGKFLLLELDVSTSEISDLWKNLIELLTSNILEMEKWIKLGEWKKVMDTSRHFFDGLKFNNNSPFKQDLEKKLSEEQHNKEGINDLFKGIKSLFDFTSKYAHVTDRNGNIKPYPNAKKEDAYFVFSLSVGLLNLINSKIQTE
;
A
#
# COMPACT_ATOMS: atom_id res chain seq x y z
N MET A 1 21.54 -29.15 -2.25
CA MET A 1 20.21 -28.58 -2.03
C MET A 1 19.88 -27.56 -3.10
N ASN A 2 18.65 -27.62 -3.60
CA ASN A 2 18.11 -26.67 -4.59
C ASN A 2 17.05 -25.77 -3.96
N ILE A 3 16.95 -24.53 -4.45
CA ILE A 3 15.91 -23.59 -4.04
C ILE A 3 15.01 -23.37 -5.24
N SER A 4 13.72 -23.62 -5.05
CA SER A 4 12.71 -23.48 -6.10
C SER A 4 11.51 -22.67 -5.60
N ARG A 5 10.76 -22.09 -6.54
CA ARG A 5 9.52 -21.32 -6.28
C ARG A 5 9.69 -20.26 -5.18
N THR A 6 10.33 -19.17 -5.55
CA THR A 6 10.44 -17.99 -4.68
C THR A 6 9.20 -17.10 -4.86
N GLN A 7 8.49 -16.81 -3.78
CA GLN A 7 7.37 -15.86 -3.76
C GLN A 7 7.63 -14.75 -2.75
N ILE A 8 7.12 -13.55 -3.02
CA ILE A 8 7.27 -12.39 -2.14
C ILE A 8 5.91 -11.77 -1.87
N GLU A 9 5.65 -11.45 -0.60
CA GLU A 9 4.39 -10.87 -0.13
C GLU A 9 4.67 -9.84 0.96
N VAL A 10 3.71 -8.96 1.25
CA VAL A 10 3.81 -8.06 2.41
C VAL A 10 3.31 -8.74 3.67
N ASP A 11 4.08 -8.63 4.76
CA ASP A 11 3.59 -9.01 6.07
C ASP A 11 2.57 -8.00 6.58
N GLN A 12 1.33 -8.44 6.78
CA GLN A 12 0.23 -7.60 7.27
C GLN A 12 0.13 -7.60 8.80
N GLN A 13 0.87 -8.48 9.48
CA GLN A 13 0.80 -8.63 10.94
C GLN A 13 1.93 -7.87 11.66
N SER A 14 2.97 -7.46 10.94
CA SER A 14 4.09 -6.71 11.49
C SER A 14 3.74 -5.24 11.65
N ILE A 15 4.18 -4.63 12.76
CA ILE A 15 4.09 -3.17 12.99
C ILE A 15 5.00 -2.43 12.01
N ASN A 16 6.15 -3.01 11.69
CA ASN A 16 7.12 -2.42 10.77
C ASN A 16 6.95 -2.99 9.36
N PRO A 17 7.09 -2.17 8.30
CA PRO A 17 7.03 -2.64 6.92
C PRO A 17 7.98 -3.82 6.69
N MET A 18 7.45 -4.94 6.26
CA MET A 18 8.19 -6.20 6.15
C MET A 18 7.68 -7.01 4.96
N LEU A 19 8.60 -7.67 4.28
CA LEU A 19 8.29 -8.62 3.22
C LEU A 19 8.47 -10.06 3.73
N LYS A 20 7.52 -10.93 3.39
CA LYS A 20 7.64 -12.38 3.54
C LYS A 20 8.15 -12.96 2.23
N ILE A 21 9.19 -13.78 2.31
CA ILE A 21 9.76 -14.49 1.17
C ILE A 21 9.58 -15.98 1.43
N TRP A 22 8.73 -16.60 0.61
CA TRP A 22 8.48 -18.04 0.63
C TRP A 22 9.38 -18.73 -0.37
N VAL A 23 10.00 -19.83 0.05
CA VAL A 23 10.89 -20.63 -0.80
C VAL A 23 10.70 -22.11 -0.52
N ASN A 24 10.76 -22.92 -1.57
CA ASN A 24 10.80 -24.37 -1.44
C ASN A 24 12.24 -24.87 -1.54
N LEU A 25 12.68 -25.53 -0.49
CA LEU A 25 13.93 -26.28 -0.45
C LEU A 25 13.70 -27.69 -0.96
N GLU A 26 14.51 -28.11 -1.93
CA GLU A 26 14.55 -29.48 -2.43
C GLU A 26 15.93 -30.09 -2.11
N PHE A 27 15.96 -31.22 -1.42
CA PHE A 27 17.21 -31.85 -0.95
C PHE A 27 17.07 -33.37 -0.88
N GLU A 28 18.19 -34.09 -0.85
CA GLU A 28 18.21 -35.55 -0.78
C GLU A 28 18.33 -36.02 0.67
N TYR A 29 17.28 -36.62 1.23
CA TYR A 29 17.25 -37.03 2.66
C TYR A 29 18.40 -37.96 3.07
N SER A 30 18.96 -38.73 2.13
CA SER A 30 20.04 -39.68 2.39
C SER A 30 21.44 -39.05 2.39
N ASN A 31 21.59 -37.82 1.90
CA ASN A 31 22.89 -37.19 1.65
C ASN A 31 23.00 -35.77 2.22
N GLU A 32 21.88 -35.07 2.38
CA GLU A 32 21.84 -33.66 2.74
C GLU A 32 20.85 -33.40 3.88
N ILE A 33 21.28 -32.61 4.87
CA ILE A 33 20.42 -32.12 5.95
C ILE A 33 20.50 -30.60 5.98
N PRO A 34 19.45 -29.90 5.53
CA PRO A 34 19.40 -28.46 5.61
C PRO A 34 19.33 -27.99 7.06
N ILE A 35 20.22 -27.08 7.46
CA ILE A 35 20.36 -26.57 8.82
C ILE A 35 19.64 -25.24 8.95
N SER A 36 19.99 -24.31 8.06
CA SER A 36 19.41 -22.98 8.04
C SER A 36 19.45 -22.35 6.67
N LEU A 37 18.55 -21.39 6.50
CA LEU A 37 18.46 -20.56 5.31
C LEU A 37 18.37 -19.10 5.73
N THR A 38 19.22 -18.27 5.14
CA THR A 38 19.20 -16.81 5.29
C THR A 38 19.53 -16.19 3.94
N GLY A 39 19.80 -14.89 3.90
CA GLY A 39 20.16 -14.22 2.66
C GLY A 39 20.07 -12.71 2.75
N LYS A 40 20.04 -12.09 1.57
CA LYS A 40 19.81 -10.65 1.41
C LYS A 40 18.88 -10.39 0.23
N LEU A 41 18.03 -9.40 0.40
CA LEU A 41 17.21 -8.80 -0.63
C LEU A 41 17.97 -7.61 -1.22
N CYS A 42 18.16 -7.62 -2.53
CA CYS A 42 18.95 -6.64 -3.26
C CYS A 42 18.14 -6.02 -4.40
N HIS A 43 18.51 -4.79 -4.73
CA HIS A 43 18.16 -4.13 -5.98
C HIS A 43 18.94 -4.74 -7.16
N GLN A 44 18.53 -4.46 -8.40
CA GLN A 44 19.26 -4.90 -9.60
C GLN A 44 20.71 -4.43 -9.66
N ASN A 45 21.02 -3.27 -9.06
CA ASN A 45 22.38 -2.72 -9.01
C ASN A 45 23.26 -3.33 -7.90
N GLY A 46 22.78 -4.36 -7.20
CA GLY A 46 23.48 -5.03 -6.11
C GLY A 46 23.38 -4.31 -4.75
N GLN A 47 22.70 -3.16 -4.67
CA GLN A 47 22.47 -2.47 -3.40
C GLN A 47 21.56 -3.32 -2.50
N ILE A 48 21.98 -3.51 -1.25
CA ILE A 48 21.24 -4.29 -0.26
C ILE A 48 20.06 -3.46 0.27
N ILE A 49 18.86 -4.03 0.16
CA ILE A 49 17.62 -3.47 0.67
C ILE A 49 17.41 -3.92 2.11
N SER A 50 17.57 -5.22 2.35
CA SER A 50 17.33 -5.85 3.65
C SER A 50 18.09 -7.17 3.76
N ILE A 51 18.41 -7.55 4.99
CA ILE A 51 18.94 -8.86 5.33
C ILE A 51 17.75 -9.75 5.68
N LEU A 52 17.73 -10.97 5.15
CA LEU A 52 16.67 -11.94 5.43
C LEU A 52 16.91 -12.57 6.80
N SER A 53 15.85 -12.70 7.60
CA SER A 53 15.90 -13.45 8.85
C SER A 53 16.43 -14.85 8.60
N GLU A 54 17.26 -15.38 9.51
CA GLU A 54 17.67 -16.78 9.44
C GLU A 54 16.52 -17.67 9.90
N TYR A 55 16.13 -18.62 9.05
CA TYR A 55 15.23 -19.71 9.41
C TYR A 55 16.06 -20.95 9.73
N GLN A 56 15.91 -21.48 10.94
CA GLN A 56 16.56 -22.72 11.37
C GLN A 56 15.58 -23.88 11.21
N LEU A 57 15.93 -24.89 10.40
CA LEU A 57 15.01 -25.96 10.06
C LEU A 57 14.74 -26.95 11.22
N ASN A 58 15.57 -26.90 12.28
CA ASN A 58 15.41 -27.73 13.47
C ASN A 58 14.19 -27.36 14.34
N THR A 59 13.53 -26.23 14.09
CA THR A 59 12.42 -25.79 14.94
C THR A 59 11.10 -26.48 14.64
N ASP A 60 10.92 -27.06 13.43
CA ASP A 60 9.59 -27.49 12.96
C ASP A 60 9.47 -28.98 12.58
N SER A 61 10.53 -29.81 12.65
CA SER A 61 10.37 -31.24 12.29
C SER A 61 11.41 -32.20 12.87
N ASN A 62 10.99 -33.47 13.05
CA ASN A 62 11.83 -34.64 13.34
C ASN A 62 12.77 -35.00 12.16
N LEU A 63 13.52 -34.03 11.63
CA LEU A 63 14.57 -34.24 10.63
C LEU A 63 15.80 -34.82 11.35
N GLY A 64 15.74 -36.11 11.66
CA GLY A 64 16.87 -36.84 12.21
C GLY A 64 17.95 -37.09 11.16
N LEU A 65 19.22 -37.09 11.59
CA LEU A 65 20.31 -37.71 10.86
C LEU A 65 20.03 -39.21 10.71
N LYS A 66 19.56 -39.66 9.55
CA LYS A 66 19.57 -41.10 9.22
C LYS A 66 20.84 -41.40 8.46
N LEU A 67 21.83 -41.97 9.15
CA LEU A 67 23.03 -42.52 8.53
C LEU A 67 22.62 -43.78 7.74
N THR A 68 22.33 -43.59 6.46
CA THR A 68 22.08 -44.70 5.54
C THR A 68 23.39 -45.38 5.17
N THR A 69 23.47 -46.70 5.39
CA THR A 69 24.65 -47.48 5.00
C THR A 69 24.76 -47.60 3.47
N GLU A 70 25.96 -47.89 2.95
CA GLU A 70 26.22 -48.17 1.52
C GLU A 70 25.25 -49.21 0.92
N GLN A 71 24.84 -50.21 1.70
CA GLN A 71 23.88 -51.23 1.29
C GLN A 71 22.44 -50.69 1.17
N GLU A 72 22.06 -49.75 2.03
CA GLU A 72 20.76 -49.07 1.95
C GLU A 72 20.70 -48.01 0.83
N LYS A 73 21.85 -47.40 0.46
CA LYS A 73 21.94 -46.46 -0.67
C LYS A 73 21.69 -47.15 -2.02
N LYS A 74 22.11 -48.41 -2.18
CA LYS A 74 21.93 -49.18 -3.43
C LYS A 74 20.53 -49.77 -3.61
N SER A 75 19.71 -49.78 -2.55
CA SER A 75 18.40 -50.43 -2.52
C SER A 75 17.21 -49.46 -2.40
N ARG A 76 17.44 -48.16 -2.20
CA ARG A 76 16.38 -47.14 -2.15
C ARG A 76 16.39 -46.25 -3.39
N GLU A 77 15.20 -45.98 -3.92
CA GLU A 77 14.98 -44.81 -4.79
C GLU A 77 15.39 -43.54 -4.02
N ILE A 78 16.07 -42.61 -4.71
CA ILE A 78 16.49 -41.33 -4.13
C ILE A 78 15.23 -40.58 -3.68
N SER A 79 14.94 -40.59 -2.39
CA SER A 79 13.81 -39.86 -1.83
C SER A 79 14.17 -38.38 -1.71
N THR A 80 13.62 -37.55 -2.60
CA THR A 80 13.76 -36.10 -2.53
C THR A 80 12.82 -35.53 -1.46
N GLY A 81 13.39 -34.80 -0.50
CA GLY A 81 12.66 -33.99 0.45
C GLY A 81 12.28 -32.64 -0.12
N ARG A 82 11.09 -32.17 0.26
CA ARG A 82 10.61 -30.82 -0.02
C ARG A 82 10.20 -30.15 1.28
N HIS A 83 10.72 -28.95 1.52
CA HIS A 83 10.39 -28.17 2.70
C HIS A 83 10.18 -26.70 2.33
N SER A 84 9.03 -26.16 2.72
CA SER A 84 8.70 -24.75 2.48
C SER A 84 9.19 -23.91 3.65
N VAL A 85 9.97 -22.87 3.34
CA VAL A 85 10.55 -21.95 4.33
C VAL A 85 9.99 -20.55 4.11
N GLN A 86 9.67 -19.87 5.21
CA GLN A 86 9.33 -18.46 5.21
C GLN A 86 10.48 -17.65 5.80
N LEU A 87 11.02 -16.70 5.04
CA LEU A 87 11.98 -15.71 5.51
C LEU A 87 11.31 -14.35 5.61
N SER A 88 11.77 -13.53 6.54
CA SER A 88 11.29 -12.17 6.74
C SER A 88 12.36 -11.16 6.37
N ALA A 89 11.98 -10.13 5.62
CA ALA A 89 12.84 -9.01 5.23
C ALA A 89 12.27 -7.70 5.77
N LEU A 90 12.84 -7.20 6.87
CA LEU A 90 12.43 -5.94 7.48
C LEU A 90 12.88 -4.77 6.59
N LEU A 91 11.97 -3.86 6.24
CA LEU A 91 12.27 -2.70 5.42
C LEU A 91 12.45 -1.46 6.30
N THR A 92 13.66 -0.90 6.27
CA THR A 92 13.93 0.41 6.90
C THR A 92 13.33 1.55 6.07
N PRO A 93 13.12 2.75 6.63
CA PRO A 93 12.67 3.91 5.86
C PRO A 93 13.54 4.21 4.63
N LYS A 94 14.86 4.06 4.75
CA LYS A 94 15.80 4.21 3.62
C LYS A 94 15.61 3.13 2.56
N ALA A 95 15.29 1.89 2.96
CA ALA A 95 15.01 0.80 2.04
C ALA A 95 13.72 1.09 1.25
N ILE A 96 12.66 1.53 1.93
CA ILE A 96 11.38 1.93 1.33
C ILE A 96 11.59 3.06 0.32
N GLU A 97 12.29 4.12 0.72
CA GLU A 97 12.63 5.25 -0.16
C GLU A 97 13.43 4.78 -1.39
N SER A 98 14.42 3.90 -1.19
CA SER A 98 15.21 3.37 -2.30
C SER A 98 14.37 2.54 -3.28
N ILE A 99 13.39 1.77 -2.80
CA ILE A 99 12.44 1.02 -3.64
C ILE A 99 11.60 1.99 -4.45
N GLU A 100 11.07 3.04 -3.84
CA GLU A 100 10.26 4.03 -4.54
C GLU A 100 11.05 4.77 -5.63
N ILE A 101 12.28 5.18 -5.34
CA ILE A 101 13.17 5.80 -6.33
C ILE A 101 13.41 4.87 -7.52
N GLN A 102 13.54 3.55 -7.29
CA GLN A 102 13.70 2.60 -8.40
C GLN A 102 12.44 2.46 -9.24
N ARG A 103 11.26 2.42 -8.58
CA ARG A 103 9.96 2.34 -9.28
C ARG A 103 9.72 3.56 -10.15
N GLU A 104 9.99 4.76 -9.65
CA GLU A 104 9.79 5.99 -10.44
C GLU A 104 10.72 6.08 -11.65
N LYS A 105 11.85 5.36 -11.66
CA LYS A 105 12.75 5.28 -12.83
C LYS A 105 12.21 4.38 -13.96
N THR A 106 11.29 3.48 -13.67
CA THR A 106 10.73 2.55 -14.65
C THR A 106 9.42 3.08 -15.20
N GLN A 107 9.26 3.07 -16.53
CA GLN A 107 8.06 3.63 -17.19
C GLN A 107 6.76 2.96 -16.73
N ASN A 108 6.80 1.67 -16.43
CA ASN A 108 5.68 0.90 -15.90
C ASN A 108 5.65 0.85 -14.37
N LYS A 109 6.49 1.61 -13.65
CA LYS A 109 6.57 1.62 -12.18
C LYS A 109 6.71 0.23 -11.50
N SER A 110 7.24 -0.75 -12.23
CA SER A 110 7.56 -2.07 -11.69
C SER A 110 8.86 -2.03 -10.90
N ALA A 111 9.08 -2.98 -10.00
CA ALA A 111 10.34 -3.12 -9.28
C ALA A 111 10.86 -4.53 -9.43
N GLU A 112 12.17 -4.64 -9.64
CA GLU A 112 12.84 -5.93 -9.74
C GLU A 112 13.84 -6.11 -8.61
N PHE A 113 13.75 -7.28 -7.99
CA PHE A 113 14.56 -7.67 -6.86
C PHE A 113 15.39 -8.90 -7.18
N TYR A 114 16.61 -8.90 -6.67
CA TYR A 114 17.47 -10.06 -6.61
C TYR A 114 17.56 -10.54 -5.17
N ILE A 115 17.33 -11.82 -4.96
CA ILE A 115 17.45 -12.44 -3.65
C ILE A 115 18.64 -13.38 -3.71
N GLU A 116 19.63 -13.11 -2.86
CA GLU A 116 20.74 -14.02 -2.64
C GLU A 116 20.46 -14.80 -1.36
N PHE A 117 20.25 -16.10 -1.49
CA PHE A 117 20.08 -17.04 -0.39
C PHE A 117 21.41 -17.66 0.01
N VAL A 118 21.65 -17.76 1.31
CA VAL A 118 22.76 -18.49 1.90
C VAL A 118 22.17 -19.70 2.62
N ALA A 119 22.46 -20.87 2.08
CA ALA A 119 21.99 -22.15 2.55
C ALA A 119 23.10 -22.88 3.30
N LYS A 120 22.84 -23.27 4.56
CA LYS A 120 23.74 -24.11 5.36
C LYS A 120 23.19 -25.52 5.40
N THR A 121 23.98 -26.49 4.96
CA THR A 121 23.58 -27.91 4.84
C THR A 121 24.65 -28.80 5.42
N LEU A 122 24.30 -29.78 6.25
CA LEU A 122 25.19 -30.88 6.59
C LEU A 122 25.15 -31.92 5.48
N ILE A 123 26.31 -32.34 4.99
CA ILE A 123 26.43 -33.37 3.96
C ILE A 123 27.24 -34.56 4.47
N GLN A 124 26.83 -35.75 4.09
CA GLN A 124 27.63 -36.95 4.28
C GLN A 124 28.59 -37.13 3.10
N PRO A 125 29.89 -37.38 3.33
CA PRO A 125 30.84 -37.72 2.26
C PRO A 125 30.32 -38.91 1.44
N SER A 126 30.40 -38.80 0.12
CA SER A 126 29.84 -39.80 -0.80
C SER A 126 30.79 -40.96 -1.06
N THR A 127 32.10 -40.73 -0.90
CA THR A 127 33.15 -41.72 -1.19
C THR A 127 34.21 -41.75 -0.09
N LEU A 128 34.93 -42.88 0.03
CA LEU A 128 36.08 -43.02 0.95
C LEU A 128 37.23 -42.08 0.59
N ASP A 129 37.39 -41.73 -0.70
CA ASP A 129 38.41 -40.79 -1.18
C ASP A 129 38.13 -39.33 -0.75
N ASP A 130 36.86 -39.01 -0.44
CA ASP A 130 36.47 -37.71 0.11
C ASP A 130 36.89 -37.57 1.59
N LEU A 131 37.24 -38.64 2.30
CA LEU A 131 37.67 -38.63 3.71
C LEU A 131 39.14 -38.21 3.89
N GLN A 132 39.54 -37.10 3.28
CA GLN A 132 40.75 -36.39 3.72
C GLN A 132 40.47 -35.75 5.07
N GLY A 133 40.49 -36.56 6.14
CA GLY A 133 40.11 -36.20 7.51
C GLY A 133 39.00 -37.10 8.05
N ASN A 134 39.05 -37.42 9.36
CA ASN A 134 38.09 -38.25 10.10
C ASN A 134 36.69 -37.60 10.27
N ASP A 135 36.28 -36.76 9.33
CA ASP A 135 35.04 -36.00 9.44
C ASP A 135 33.87 -36.82 8.91
N LEU A 136 33.01 -37.30 9.83
CA LEU A 136 31.81 -38.08 9.51
C LEU A 136 30.74 -37.24 8.76
N VAL A 137 30.78 -35.92 8.91
CA VAL A 137 29.83 -34.97 8.33
C VAL A 137 30.56 -33.67 8.01
N ARG A 138 30.21 -33.01 6.89
CA ARG A 138 30.74 -31.68 6.52
C ARG A 138 29.63 -30.63 6.48
N LEU A 139 29.96 -29.42 6.92
CA LEU A 139 29.11 -28.26 6.70
C LEU A 139 29.37 -27.69 5.30
N LYS A 140 28.36 -27.73 4.45
CA LYS A 140 28.35 -27.09 3.13
C LYS A 140 27.57 -25.78 3.22
N ILE A 141 28.19 -24.68 2.77
CA ILE A 141 27.53 -23.38 2.63
C ILE A 141 27.44 -23.06 1.15
N GLU A 142 26.23 -22.85 0.64
CA GLU A 142 25.98 -22.52 -0.77
C GLU A 142 25.23 -21.20 -0.89
N SER A 143 25.61 -20.39 -1.88
CA SER A 143 24.85 -19.22 -2.29
C SER A 143 24.00 -19.56 -3.52
N LYS A 144 22.72 -19.18 -3.48
CA LYS A 144 21.74 -19.37 -4.56
C LYS A 144 21.02 -18.07 -4.84
N HIS A 145 20.61 -17.85 -6.08
CA HIS A 145 20.03 -16.59 -6.51
C HIS A 145 18.64 -16.78 -7.10
N SER A 146 17.74 -15.84 -6.81
CA SER A 146 16.41 -15.76 -7.43
C SER A 146 16.12 -14.32 -7.84
N ARG A 147 15.46 -14.16 -8.98
CA ARG A 147 14.97 -12.86 -9.46
C ARG A 147 13.46 -12.81 -9.34
N ILE A 148 12.94 -11.71 -8.82
CA ILE A 148 11.50 -11.46 -8.71
C ILE A 148 11.19 -10.08 -9.28
N LYS A 149 10.15 -10.00 -10.10
CA LYS A 149 9.60 -8.73 -10.58
C LYS A 149 8.21 -8.56 -9.99
N ILE A 150 7.97 -7.41 -9.38
CA ILE A 150 6.64 -7.01 -8.91
C ILE A 150 6.11 -5.96 -9.88
N GLU A 151 5.01 -6.30 -10.56
CA GLU A 151 4.39 -5.43 -11.54
C GLU A 151 3.62 -4.28 -10.89
N GLN A 152 3.30 -3.24 -11.66
CA GLN A 152 2.61 -2.04 -11.16
C GLN A 152 1.29 -2.34 -10.47
N SER A 153 0.50 -3.24 -11.06
CA SER A 153 -0.82 -3.61 -10.54
C SER A 153 -0.72 -4.18 -9.12
N ASP A 154 0.29 -5.03 -8.90
CA ASP A 154 0.53 -5.63 -7.59
C ASP A 154 1.05 -4.58 -6.61
N TRP A 155 1.91 -3.67 -7.07
CA TRP A 155 2.35 -2.57 -6.23
C TRP A 155 1.17 -1.75 -5.70
N VAL A 156 0.30 -1.27 -6.59
CA VAL A 156 -0.81 -0.39 -6.23
C VAL A 156 -1.79 -1.07 -5.26
N THR A 157 -2.03 -2.37 -5.43
CA THR A 157 -3.06 -3.10 -4.68
C THR A 157 -2.53 -3.77 -3.42
N ASN A 158 -1.37 -4.43 -3.52
CA ASN A 158 -0.89 -5.38 -2.52
C ASN A 158 0.29 -4.87 -1.70
N PHE A 159 1.14 -4.01 -2.28
CA PHE A 159 2.40 -3.60 -1.64
C PHE A 159 2.39 -2.16 -1.14
N SER A 160 2.14 -1.18 -2.02
CA SER A 160 2.26 0.25 -1.74
C SER A 160 1.46 0.73 -0.52
N PRO A 161 0.15 0.40 -0.40
CA PRO A 161 -0.64 0.83 0.75
C PRO A 161 -0.11 0.29 2.08
N LYS A 162 0.40 -0.94 2.07
CA LYS A 162 0.78 -1.68 3.29
C LYS A 162 2.21 -1.38 3.74
N LEU A 163 3.10 -1.09 2.78
CA LEU A 163 4.49 -0.72 3.06
C LEU A 163 4.67 0.79 3.29
N GLY A 164 3.60 1.58 3.17
CA GLY A 164 3.71 3.04 3.19
C GLY A 164 4.55 3.57 2.02
N ILE A 165 4.57 2.86 0.89
CA ILE A 165 5.29 3.26 -0.32
C ILE A 165 4.35 4.09 -1.17
N GLY A 166 4.66 5.38 -1.28
CA GLY A 166 3.90 6.37 -2.02
C GLY A 166 3.89 7.71 -1.28
N LYS A 167 3.47 8.78 -1.96
CA LYS A 167 3.20 10.06 -1.31
C LYS A 167 1.73 10.10 -0.94
N PHE A 168 1.44 10.13 0.35
CA PHE A 168 0.08 10.19 0.86
C PHE A 168 -0.17 11.58 1.43
N LEU A 169 -1.37 12.09 1.18
CA LEU A 169 -1.91 13.25 1.88
C LEU A 169 -3.01 12.72 2.78
N LEU A 170 -2.87 12.92 4.09
CA LEU A 170 -3.94 12.65 5.03
C LEU A 170 -4.89 13.86 5.00
N LEU A 171 -6.16 13.59 4.70
CA LEU A 171 -7.24 14.57 4.80
C LEU A 171 -8.15 14.11 5.93
N GLU A 172 -8.10 14.85 7.03
CA GLU A 172 -8.94 14.59 8.19
C GLU A 172 -10.23 15.38 8.04
N LEU A 173 -11.37 14.73 8.29
CA LEU A 173 -12.66 15.40 8.38
C LEU A 173 -12.94 15.65 9.87
N ASP A 174 -13.07 16.92 10.25
CA ASP A 174 -13.45 17.29 11.61
C ASP A 174 -14.97 17.15 11.79
N VAL A 175 -15.39 15.99 12.31
CA VAL A 175 -16.78 15.72 12.72
C VAL A 175 -16.91 16.11 14.20
N SER A 176 -16.86 17.40 14.45
CA SER A 176 -16.77 17.96 15.80
C SER A 176 -18.02 17.61 16.62
N THR A 177 -17.83 17.25 17.89
CA THR A 177 -18.91 17.03 18.88
C THR A 177 -19.26 18.29 19.67
N SER A 178 -18.59 19.41 19.39
CA SER A 178 -18.81 20.72 19.99
C SER A 178 -20.23 21.22 19.70
N GLU A 179 -20.78 22.08 20.57
CA GLU A 179 -22.08 22.70 20.32
C GLU A 179 -22.00 23.57 19.06
N ILE A 180 -22.59 23.07 17.97
CA ILE A 180 -22.82 23.83 16.73
C ILE A 180 -24.15 24.56 16.90
N SER A 181 -24.24 25.81 16.47
CA SER A 181 -25.49 26.55 16.55
C SER A 181 -26.61 25.86 15.75
N ASP A 182 -27.85 25.99 16.22
CA ASP A 182 -29.02 25.35 15.59
C ASP A 182 -29.20 25.73 14.12
N LEU A 183 -28.70 26.91 13.71
CA LEU A 183 -28.69 27.34 12.33
C LEU A 183 -27.92 26.33 11.46
N TRP A 184 -26.71 25.96 11.85
CA TRP A 184 -25.76 25.18 11.05
C TRP A 184 -25.96 23.68 11.13
N LYS A 185 -26.56 23.17 12.21
CA LYS A 185 -26.64 21.72 12.51
C LYS A 185 -27.09 20.86 11.32
N ASN A 186 -28.27 21.16 10.75
CA ASN A 186 -28.82 20.39 9.63
C ASN A 186 -27.95 20.49 8.36
N LEU A 187 -27.33 21.64 8.12
CA LEU A 187 -26.46 21.83 6.96
C LEU A 187 -25.18 21.03 7.12
N ILE A 188 -24.53 21.07 8.29
CA ILE A 188 -23.31 20.30 8.56
C ILE A 188 -23.57 18.80 8.49
N GLU A 189 -24.69 18.32 9.03
CA GLU A 189 -25.09 16.91 8.90
C GLU A 189 -25.24 16.49 7.43
N LEU A 190 -25.92 17.32 6.62
CA LEU A 190 -26.06 17.07 5.18
C LEU A 190 -24.71 17.04 4.47
N LEU A 191 -23.85 18.04 4.69
CA LEU A 191 -22.54 18.14 4.05
C LEU A 191 -21.60 16.99 4.46
N THR A 192 -21.61 16.63 5.74
CA THR A 192 -20.87 15.47 6.26
C THR A 192 -21.34 14.18 5.60
N SER A 193 -22.66 13.98 5.47
CA SER A 193 -23.21 12.79 4.81
C SER A 193 -22.76 12.68 3.34
N ASN A 194 -22.74 13.80 2.61
CA ASN A 194 -22.25 13.84 1.22
C ASN A 194 -20.76 13.50 1.14
N ILE A 195 -19.92 13.96 2.09
CA ILE A 195 -18.49 13.60 2.12
C ILE A 195 -18.29 12.11 2.39
N LEU A 196 -19.01 11.55 3.37
CA LEU A 196 -18.94 10.11 3.68
C LEU A 196 -19.39 9.27 2.49
N GLU A 197 -20.41 9.72 1.75
CA GLU A 197 -20.84 9.06 0.52
C GLU A 197 -19.79 9.17 -0.59
N MET A 198 -19.16 10.34 -0.78
CA MET A 198 -18.03 10.48 -1.72
C MET A 198 -16.87 9.55 -1.36
N GLU A 199 -16.51 9.43 -0.08
CA GLU A 199 -15.44 8.55 0.39
C GLU A 199 -15.73 7.08 0.04
N LYS A 200 -16.98 6.64 0.24
CA LYS A 200 -17.45 5.32 -0.18
C LYS A 200 -17.26 5.10 -1.68
N TRP A 201 -17.64 6.07 -2.52
CA TRP A 201 -17.49 5.96 -3.97
C TRP A 201 -16.03 5.97 -4.42
N ILE A 202 -15.16 6.73 -3.74
CA ILE A 202 -13.71 6.69 -3.97
C ILE A 202 -13.15 5.30 -3.71
N LYS A 203 -13.53 4.67 -2.58
CA LYS A 203 -13.10 3.31 -2.22
C LYS A 203 -13.53 2.26 -3.25
N LEU A 204 -14.68 2.49 -3.91
CA LEU A 204 -15.22 1.61 -4.96
C LEU A 204 -14.70 1.91 -6.38
N GLY A 205 -13.93 2.98 -6.57
CA GLY A 205 -13.45 3.37 -7.90
C GLY A 205 -14.50 4.05 -8.78
N GLU A 206 -15.60 4.52 -8.20
CA GLU A 206 -16.78 5.02 -8.91
C GLU A 206 -16.73 6.53 -9.11
N TRP A 207 -15.82 7.00 -9.97
CA TRP A 207 -15.48 8.42 -10.11
C TRP A 207 -16.67 9.30 -10.51
N LYS A 208 -17.55 8.81 -11.38
CA LYS A 208 -18.74 9.56 -11.79
C LYS A 208 -19.69 9.81 -10.62
N LYS A 209 -19.90 8.80 -9.76
CA LYS A 209 -20.74 8.95 -8.56
C LYS A 209 -20.13 9.93 -7.57
N VAL A 210 -18.80 9.96 -7.43
CA VAL A 210 -18.12 11.01 -6.63
C VAL A 210 -18.47 12.40 -7.16
N MET A 211 -18.41 12.60 -8.48
CA MET A 211 -18.75 13.90 -9.08
C MET A 211 -20.22 14.27 -8.86
N ASP A 212 -21.14 13.31 -9.03
CA ASP A 212 -22.57 13.52 -8.79
C ASP A 212 -22.87 13.87 -7.32
N THR A 213 -22.27 13.16 -6.36
CA THR A 213 -22.41 13.47 -4.93
C THR A 213 -21.75 14.81 -4.57
N SER A 214 -20.60 15.14 -5.15
CA SER A 214 -19.90 16.42 -4.91
C SER A 214 -20.75 17.62 -5.33
N ARG A 215 -21.58 17.46 -6.37
CA ARG A 215 -22.55 18.49 -6.78
C ARG A 215 -23.56 18.77 -5.67
N HIS A 216 -24.08 17.73 -5.00
CA HIS A 216 -25.00 17.90 -3.88
C HIS A 216 -24.33 18.60 -2.69
N PHE A 217 -23.06 18.31 -2.43
CA PHE A 217 -22.26 19.02 -1.43
C PHE A 217 -22.20 20.53 -1.73
N PHE A 218 -21.81 20.91 -2.95
CA PHE A 218 -21.72 22.34 -3.32
C PHE A 218 -23.09 23.01 -3.49
N ASP A 219 -24.14 22.26 -3.80
CA ASP A 219 -25.52 22.77 -3.86
C ASP A 219 -26.02 23.14 -2.46
N GLY A 220 -25.73 22.32 -1.44
CA GLY A 220 -25.99 22.64 -0.04
C GLY A 220 -25.28 23.91 0.43
N LEU A 221 -24.11 24.20 -0.15
CA LEU A 221 -23.32 25.42 0.10
C LEU A 221 -23.63 26.58 -0.85
N LYS A 222 -24.72 26.53 -1.63
CA LYS A 222 -25.16 27.72 -2.37
C LYS A 222 -25.64 28.80 -1.43
N PHE A 223 -24.68 29.63 -1.04
CA PHE A 223 -24.87 30.91 -0.40
C PHE A 223 -25.52 31.88 -1.40
N ASN A 224 -26.82 31.68 -1.68
CA ASN A 224 -27.62 32.68 -2.38
C ASN A 224 -27.51 34.01 -1.61
N ASN A 225 -27.69 35.15 -2.30
CA ASN A 225 -27.38 36.48 -1.74
C ASN A 225 -28.09 36.80 -0.39
N ASN A 226 -29.16 36.09 -0.04
CA ASN A 226 -29.89 36.24 1.22
C ASN A 226 -29.86 34.99 2.12
N SER A 227 -28.89 34.08 1.94
CA SER A 227 -28.77 32.90 2.80
C SER A 227 -28.33 33.31 4.21
N PRO A 228 -29.04 32.88 5.28
CA PRO A 228 -28.65 33.19 6.66
C PRO A 228 -27.26 32.62 6.99
N PHE A 229 -26.91 31.47 6.41
CA PHE A 229 -25.58 30.87 6.50
C PHE A 229 -24.48 31.75 5.91
N LYS A 230 -24.77 32.44 4.79
CA LYS A 230 -23.81 33.34 4.15
C LYS A 230 -23.51 34.53 5.05
N GLN A 231 -24.57 35.14 5.59
CA GLN A 231 -24.47 36.33 6.43
C GLN A 231 -23.72 36.01 7.73
N ASP A 232 -24.02 34.88 8.35
CA ASP A 232 -23.34 34.43 9.57
C ASP A 232 -21.85 34.14 9.31
N LEU A 233 -21.53 33.39 8.24
CA LEU A 233 -20.13 33.10 7.88
C LEU A 233 -19.36 34.37 7.48
N GLU A 234 -19.98 35.29 6.74
CA GLU A 234 -19.39 36.59 6.40
C GLU A 234 -19.07 37.42 7.64
N LYS A 235 -19.98 37.41 8.63
CA LYS A 235 -19.75 38.08 9.92
C LYS A 235 -18.57 37.45 10.66
N LYS A 236 -18.52 36.12 10.78
CA LYS A 236 -17.43 35.40 11.45
C LYS A 236 -16.07 35.65 10.80
N LEU A 237 -16.00 35.58 9.47
CA LEU A 237 -14.76 35.89 8.74
C LEU A 237 -14.35 37.36 8.89
N SER A 238 -15.31 38.28 8.95
CA SER A 238 -15.03 39.70 9.19
C SER A 238 -14.51 39.96 10.62
N GLU A 239 -15.01 39.24 11.62
CA GLU A 239 -14.52 39.29 13.01
C GLU A 239 -13.05 38.85 13.11
N GLU A 240 -12.63 37.91 12.25
CA GLU A 240 -11.24 37.48 12.10
C GLU A 240 -10.39 38.37 11.17
N GLN A 241 -10.89 39.56 10.82
CA GLN A 241 -10.17 40.56 10.02
C GLN A 241 -9.93 40.16 8.56
N HIS A 242 -10.67 39.20 8.00
CA HIS A 242 -10.67 38.99 6.57
C HIS A 242 -11.27 40.20 5.85
N ASN A 243 -10.65 40.62 4.74
CA ASN A 243 -11.18 41.73 3.95
C ASN A 243 -12.43 41.31 3.15
N LYS A 244 -13.30 42.27 2.86
CA LYS A 244 -14.55 42.02 2.12
C LYS A 244 -14.33 41.44 0.73
N GLU A 245 -13.23 41.81 0.07
CA GLU A 245 -12.89 41.29 -1.25
C GLU A 245 -12.60 39.78 -1.21
N GLY A 246 -11.74 39.34 -0.30
CA GLY A 246 -11.38 37.94 -0.12
C GLY A 246 -12.57 37.06 0.30
N ILE A 247 -13.45 37.57 1.16
CA ILE A 247 -14.70 36.88 1.53
C ILE A 247 -15.60 36.70 0.30
N ASN A 248 -15.75 37.75 -0.52
CA ASN A 248 -16.55 37.66 -1.74
C ASN A 248 -15.96 36.69 -2.76
N ASP A 249 -14.63 36.65 -2.89
CA ASP A 249 -13.95 35.74 -3.79
C ASP A 249 -14.03 34.27 -3.34
N LEU A 250 -14.01 34.01 -2.04
CA LEU A 250 -14.32 32.69 -1.48
C LEU A 250 -15.72 32.23 -1.92
N PHE A 251 -16.75 33.06 -1.74
CA PHE A 251 -18.12 32.71 -2.15
C PHE A 251 -18.26 32.53 -3.67
N LYS A 252 -17.57 33.35 -4.47
CA LYS A 252 -17.50 33.14 -5.94
C LYS A 252 -16.82 31.82 -6.28
N GLY A 253 -15.77 31.45 -5.55
CA GLY A 253 -15.06 30.17 -5.71
C GLY A 253 -15.97 28.97 -5.45
N ILE A 254 -16.71 28.98 -4.34
CA ILE A 254 -17.70 27.94 -4.00
C ILE A 254 -18.75 27.81 -5.11
N LYS A 255 -19.29 28.92 -5.59
CA LYS A 255 -20.25 28.93 -6.70
C LYS A 255 -19.63 28.36 -7.98
N SER A 256 -18.38 28.71 -8.29
CA SER A 256 -17.68 28.22 -9.47
C SER A 256 -17.44 26.70 -9.40
N LEU A 257 -17.21 26.14 -8.21
CA LEU A 257 -17.10 24.70 -7.98
C LEU A 257 -18.44 23.98 -8.14
N PHE A 258 -19.55 24.59 -7.69
CA PHE A 258 -20.89 24.09 -8.01
C PHE A 258 -21.12 24.03 -9.52
N ASP A 259 -20.79 25.12 -10.24
CA ASP A 259 -20.97 25.18 -11.69
C ASP A 259 -20.07 24.19 -12.43
N PHE A 260 -18.86 23.93 -11.92
CA PHE A 260 -17.95 22.92 -12.44
C PHE A 260 -18.50 21.50 -12.27
N THR A 261 -18.88 21.11 -11.05
CA THR A 261 -19.42 19.77 -10.73
C THR A 261 -20.75 19.52 -11.43
N SER A 262 -21.60 20.54 -11.59
CA SER A 262 -22.89 20.44 -12.30
C SER A 262 -22.76 20.00 -13.77
N LYS A 263 -21.63 20.30 -14.44
CA LYS A 263 -21.39 19.86 -15.83
C LYS A 263 -21.26 18.34 -15.96
N TYR A 264 -20.97 17.62 -14.87
CA TYR A 264 -20.90 16.16 -14.86
C TYR A 264 -22.29 15.51 -14.73
N ALA A 265 -23.31 16.27 -14.33
CA ALA A 265 -24.67 15.78 -14.08
C ALA A 265 -25.68 16.14 -15.20
N HIS A 266 -25.50 17.25 -15.92
CA HIS A 266 -26.47 17.75 -16.90
C HIS A 266 -26.25 17.26 -18.34
N VAL A 267 -27.29 16.66 -18.94
CA VAL A 267 -27.36 16.26 -20.37
C VAL A 267 -27.50 17.47 -21.29
N THR A 268 -28.21 18.51 -20.84
CA THR A 268 -28.64 19.63 -21.68
C THR A 268 -28.08 20.96 -21.21
N ASP A 269 -27.59 21.79 -22.14
CA ASP A 269 -27.26 23.18 -21.84
C ASP A 269 -28.52 24.02 -21.52
N ARG A 270 -28.34 25.28 -21.08
CA ARG A 270 -29.46 26.20 -20.81
C ARG A 270 -30.36 26.46 -22.03
N ASN A 271 -29.92 26.08 -23.23
CA ASN A 271 -30.62 26.23 -24.50
C ASN A 271 -31.23 24.91 -25.00
N GLY A 272 -31.15 23.82 -24.22
CA GLY A 272 -31.72 22.51 -24.56
C GLY A 272 -30.83 21.59 -25.43
N ASN A 273 -29.59 21.98 -25.75
CA ASN A 273 -28.71 21.14 -26.57
C ASN A 273 -28.05 20.04 -25.74
N ILE A 274 -28.06 18.81 -26.26
CA ILE A 274 -27.40 17.66 -25.65
C ILE A 274 -25.89 17.82 -25.78
N LYS A 275 -25.16 17.87 -24.66
CA LYS A 275 -23.69 17.82 -24.64
C LYS A 275 -23.21 16.47 -24.11
N PRO A 276 -22.13 15.92 -24.66
CA PRO A 276 -21.55 14.69 -24.12
C PRO A 276 -21.05 14.95 -22.69
N TYR A 277 -21.33 14.00 -21.80
CA TYR A 277 -20.85 14.04 -20.43
C TYR A 277 -19.32 14.09 -20.41
N PRO A 278 -18.71 15.00 -19.62
CA PRO A 278 -17.31 14.84 -19.26
C PRO A 278 -17.14 13.47 -18.58
N ASN A 279 -16.15 12.70 -19.05
CA ASN A 279 -15.82 11.43 -18.42
C ASN A 279 -15.00 11.72 -17.16
N ALA A 280 -15.60 11.51 -15.98
CA ALA A 280 -14.93 11.74 -14.70
C ALA A 280 -13.73 10.80 -14.53
N LYS A 281 -12.56 11.38 -14.29
CA LYS A 281 -11.34 10.65 -13.98
C LYS A 281 -11.09 10.61 -12.48
N LYS A 282 -10.13 9.76 -12.09
CA LYS A 282 -9.64 9.63 -10.72
C LYS A 282 -9.23 11.00 -10.17
N GLU A 283 -8.47 11.76 -10.94
CA GLU A 283 -7.92 13.06 -10.53
C GLU A 283 -9.03 14.08 -10.25
N ASP A 284 -10.10 14.09 -11.05
CA ASP A 284 -11.26 14.97 -10.84
C ASP A 284 -11.95 14.66 -9.50
N ALA A 285 -12.18 13.37 -9.24
CA ALA A 285 -12.83 12.88 -8.03
C ALA A 285 -12.03 13.21 -6.75
N TYR A 286 -10.71 12.96 -6.76
CA TYR A 286 -9.86 13.32 -5.61
C TYR A 286 -9.76 14.83 -5.41
N PHE A 287 -9.71 15.61 -6.48
CA PHE A 287 -9.69 17.07 -6.40
C PHE A 287 -10.95 17.60 -5.70
N VAL A 288 -12.15 17.25 -6.17
CA VAL A 288 -13.40 17.75 -5.57
C VAL A 288 -13.61 17.23 -4.15
N PHE A 289 -13.22 15.98 -3.87
CA PHE A 289 -13.29 15.42 -2.54
C PHE A 289 -12.40 16.19 -1.56
N SER A 290 -11.14 16.43 -1.92
CA SER A 290 -10.20 17.17 -1.07
C SER A 290 -10.65 18.59 -0.78
N LEU A 291 -11.20 19.30 -1.78
CA LEU A 291 -11.77 20.62 -1.59
C LEU A 291 -13.02 20.60 -0.70
N SER A 292 -13.87 19.57 -0.83
CA SER A 292 -15.08 19.44 -0.01
C SER A 292 -14.73 19.25 1.47
N VAL A 293 -13.78 18.36 1.78
CA VAL A 293 -13.27 18.16 3.13
C VAL A 293 -12.65 19.45 3.68
N GLY A 294 -11.75 20.08 2.92
CA GLY A 294 -11.10 21.31 3.35
C GLY A 294 -12.08 22.46 3.60
N LEU A 295 -13.11 22.60 2.75
CA LEU A 295 -14.12 23.63 2.88
C LEU A 295 -15.04 23.38 4.10
N LEU A 296 -15.44 22.13 4.34
CA LEU A 296 -16.24 21.81 5.51
C LEU A 296 -15.46 22.06 6.81
N ASN A 297 -14.19 21.66 6.88
CA ASN A 297 -13.33 21.94 8.03
C ASN A 297 -13.14 23.45 8.25
N LEU A 298 -12.94 24.21 7.17
CA LEU A 298 -12.87 25.66 7.25
C LEU A 298 -14.15 26.21 7.88
N ILE A 299 -15.33 25.82 7.39
CA ILE A 299 -16.62 26.27 7.93
C ILE A 299 -16.76 25.87 9.41
N ASN A 300 -16.51 24.60 9.75
CA ASN A 300 -16.58 24.09 11.12
C ASN A 300 -15.72 24.92 12.08
N SER A 301 -14.48 25.25 11.69
CA SER A 301 -13.59 26.07 12.52
C SER A 301 -14.10 27.49 12.82
N LYS A 302 -15.06 28.01 12.04
CA LYS A 302 -15.64 29.36 12.21
C LYS A 302 -16.96 29.37 12.96
N ILE A 303 -17.67 28.25 12.98
CA ILE A 303 -19.03 28.15 13.54
C ILE A 303 -19.08 27.44 14.89
N GLN A 304 -18.03 26.71 15.26
CA GLN A 304 -17.91 26.17 16.60
C GLN A 304 -17.82 27.31 17.63
N THR A 305 -18.63 27.22 18.67
CA THR A 305 -18.51 28.04 19.87
C THR A 305 -17.42 27.45 20.77
N GLU A 306 -16.51 28.31 21.26
CA GLU A 306 -15.61 27.98 22.38
C GLU A 306 -16.39 27.69 23.67
#